data_AF-A0A7K1KS48-F1
#
_entry.id   AF-A0A7K1KS48-F1
#
_cell.length_a   1.000
_cell.length_b   1.000
_cell.length_c   1.000
_cell.angle_alpha   90.00
_cell.angle_beta   90.00
_cell.angle_gamma   90.00
#
_symmetry.space_group_name_H-M   'P 1'
#
loop_
_entity.id
_entity.type
_entity.pdbx_description
1 polymer ?
#
loop_
_entity_poly.entity_id
_entity_poly.type
_entity_poly.pdbx_seq_one_letter_code
_entity_poly.pdbx_strand_id
1 'polypeptide(L)'
;MAPPEPPKSLPTAGGKEIGIHHDTVKDIADKLEKDLRALKSLRYDNKLEDDSPTESSLGNYTAGRSLYNTVSAAQTQIGNTYTQFVTAYENVIKALRASEQTHRNADDKSKQGVQNAASPHSSV
;
A
#
# COMPACT_ATOMS: atom_id res chain seq x y z
N MET A 1 -3.59 5.20 -52.15
CA MET A 1 -4.51 6.02 -51.34
C MET A 1 -4.04 5.94 -49.90
N ALA A 2 -3.68 7.07 -49.29
CA ALA A 2 -3.29 7.12 -47.88
C ALA A 2 -4.53 7.01 -46.98
N PRO A 3 -4.46 6.34 -45.82
CA PRO A 3 -5.59 6.25 -44.90
C PRO A 3 -5.98 7.64 -44.36
N PRO A 4 -7.28 7.87 -44.10
CA PRO A 4 -7.77 9.16 -43.60
C PRO A 4 -7.19 9.47 -42.21
N GLU A 5 -6.70 10.69 -42.03
CA GLU A 5 -6.23 11.19 -40.74
C GLU A 5 -7.39 11.21 -39.72
N PRO A 6 -7.18 10.73 -38.48
CA PRO A 6 -8.21 10.77 -37.45
C PRO A 6 -8.63 12.22 -37.13
N PRO A 7 -9.91 12.46 -36.78
CA PRO A 7 -10.44 13.79 -36.53
C PRO A 7 -9.69 14.49 -35.38
N LYS A 8 -9.25 15.74 -35.62
CA LYS A 8 -8.43 16.59 -34.73
C LYS A 8 -9.03 16.87 -33.33
N SER A 9 -10.24 16.40 -33.03
CA SER A 9 -10.99 16.69 -31.80
C SER A 9 -11.11 15.50 -30.85
N LEU A 10 -10.58 14.31 -31.21
CA LEU A 10 -10.52 13.20 -30.26
C LEU A 10 -9.25 13.32 -29.43
N PRO A 11 -9.32 13.35 -28.09
CA PRO A 11 -8.13 13.21 -27.26
C PRO A 11 -7.46 11.89 -27.65
N THR A 12 -6.16 11.95 -27.94
CA THR A 12 -5.37 10.78 -28.29
C THR A 12 -5.50 9.77 -27.15
N ALA A 13 -5.87 8.51 -27.42
CA ALA A 13 -5.82 7.48 -26.38
C ALA A 13 -4.40 7.41 -25.82
N GLY A 14 -4.26 7.53 -24.50
CA GLY A 14 -2.96 7.66 -23.84
C GLY A 14 -2.40 9.10 -23.82
N GLY A 15 -3.25 10.11 -24.01
CA GLY A 15 -2.88 11.51 -23.89
C GLY A 15 -2.18 11.79 -22.56
N LYS A 16 -1.06 12.53 -22.64
CA LYS A 16 -0.14 12.89 -21.54
C LYS A 16 -0.78 13.35 -20.23
N GLU A 17 -2.05 13.76 -20.24
CA GLU A 17 -2.78 14.33 -19.09
C GLU A 17 -3.27 13.28 -18.08
N ILE A 18 -3.35 11.99 -18.43
CA ILE A 18 -3.56 10.89 -17.48
C ILE A 18 -2.27 10.04 -17.35
N GLY A 19 -1.11 10.69 -17.50
CA GLY A 19 0.18 10.08 -17.23
C GLY A 19 0.43 9.98 -15.73
N ILE A 20 -0.36 9.19 -15.00
CA ILE A 20 0.13 8.71 -13.71
C ILE A 20 1.33 7.86 -14.06
N HIS A 21 2.49 8.24 -13.55
CA HIS A 21 3.72 7.47 -13.70
C HIS A 21 3.51 6.14 -12.98
N HIS A 22 2.90 5.17 -13.67
CA HIS A 22 2.57 3.84 -13.15
C HIS A 22 3.81 3.19 -12.55
N ASP A 23 4.96 3.39 -13.21
CA ASP A 23 6.26 2.94 -12.74
C ASP A 23 6.65 3.60 -11.40
N THR A 24 6.34 4.88 -11.20
CA THR A 24 6.59 5.57 -9.93
C THR A 24 5.68 5.08 -8.81
N VAL A 25 4.38 4.89 -9.08
CA VAL A 25 3.43 4.36 -8.07
C VAL A 25 3.80 2.94 -7.68
N LYS A 26 4.15 2.11 -8.67
CA LYS A 26 4.64 0.75 -8.47
C LYS A 26 5.95 0.73 -7.68
N ASP A 27 6.94 1.54 -8.05
CA ASP A 27 8.22 1.62 -7.34
C ASP A 27 8.06 2.06 -5.89
N ILE A 28 7.15 3.00 -5.62
CA ILE A 28 6.81 3.42 -4.27
C ILE A 28 6.18 2.25 -3.51
N ALA A 29 5.18 1.57 -4.09
CA ALA A 29 4.54 0.42 -3.46
C ALA A 29 5.53 -0.72 -3.16
N ASP A 30 6.46 -0.99 -4.08
CA ASP A 30 7.49 -2.04 -3.92
C ASP A 30 8.49 -1.69 -2.81
N LYS A 31 8.92 -0.42 -2.72
CA LYS A 31 9.76 0.08 -1.61
C LYS A 31 9.04 -0.04 -0.27
N LEU A 32 7.80 0.43 -0.20
CA LEU A 32 6.97 0.36 1.00
C LEU A 32 6.73 -1.09 1.44
N GLU A 33 6.51 -2.02 0.50
CA GLU A 33 6.35 -3.43 0.83
C GLU A 33 7.65 -4.06 1.35
N LYS A 34 8.81 -3.67 0.82
CA LYS A 34 10.11 -4.11 1.34
C LYS A 34 10.34 -3.60 2.77
N ASP A 35 10.06 -2.33 3.03
CA ASP A 35 10.21 -1.71 4.34
C ASP A 35 9.26 -2.36 5.35
N LEU A 36 8.01 -2.65 4.95
CA LEU A 36 7.05 -3.37 5.77
C LEU A 36 7.52 -4.78 6.13
N ARG A 37 8.11 -5.52 5.18
CA ARG A 37 8.67 -6.85 5.45
C ARG A 37 9.84 -6.78 6.43
N ALA A 38 10.72 -5.79 6.27
CA ALA A 38 11.82 -5.56 7.20
C ALA A 38 11.30 -5.18 8.60
N LEU A 39 10.26 -4.36 8.68
CA LEU A 39 9.62 -3.99 9.92
C LEU A 39 9.01 -5.23 10.62
N LYS A 40 8.23 -6.04 9.88
CA LYS A 40 7.65 -7.28 10.40
C LYS A 40 8.69 -8.31 10.86
N SER A 41 9.85 -8.38 10.23
CA SER A 41 10.90 -9.33 10.63
C SER A 41 11.54 -8.98 11.97
N LEU A 42 11.45 -7.72 12.41
CA LEU A 42 12.00 -7.27 13.70
C LEU A 42 11.18 -7.77 14.90
N ARG A 43 9.90 -8.14 14.68
CA ARG A 43 8.97 -8.68 15.69
C ARG A 43 9.01 -7.89 17.01
N TYR A 44 8.88 -6.57 16.92
CA TYR A 44 8.96 -5.68 18.09
C TYR A 44 7.87 -5.96 19.13
N ASP A 45 6.71 -6.43 18.68
CA ASP A 45 5.65 -6.99 19.51
C ASP A 45 6.15 -8.13 20.40
N ASN A 46 6.78 -9.15 19.81
CA ASN A 46 7.27 -10.30 20.56
C ASN A 46 8.47 -9.95 21.46
N LYS A 47 9.38 -9.09 21.00
CA LYS A 47 10.55 -8.68 21.80
C LYS A 47 10.16 -7.92 23.05
N LEU A 48 9.11 -7.11 22.98
CA LEU A 48 8.63 -6.34 24.13
C LEU A 48 8.00 -7.24 25.20
N GLU A 49 7.42 -8.38 24.82
CA GLU A 49 6.94 -9.40 25.76
C GLU A 49 8.09 -10.24 26.34
N ASP A 50 9.10 -10.58 25.52
CA ASP A 50 10.26 -11.38 25.96
C ASP A 50 11.16 -10.64 26.97
N ASP A 51 11.29 -9.32 26.85
CA ASP A 51 12.11 -8.48 27.75
C ASP A 51 11.39 -8.09 29.06
N SER A 52 10.14 -8.53 29.25
CA SER A 52 9.36 -8.23 30.45
C SER A 52 9.84 -9.03 31.68
N PRO A 53 10.02 -8.39 32.85
CA PRO A 53 10.22 -9.13 34.09
C PRO A 53 9.04 -10.07 34.34
N THR A 54 9.26 -11.35 34.62
CA THR A 54 8.15 -12.27 34.95
C THR A 54 7.56 -11.93 36.32
N GLU A 55 6.25 -12.07 36.51
CA GLU A 55 5.59 -11.77 37.81
C GLU A 55 6.25 -12.52 38.99
N SER A 56 6.74 -13.74 38.74
CA SER A 56 7.50 -14.55 39.70
C SER A 56 8.83 -13.92 40.12
N SER A 57 9.49 -13.16 39.24
CA SER A 57 10.76 -12.49 39.51
C SER A 57 10.66 -11.29 40.47
N LEU A 58 9.45 -10.82 40.76
CA LEU A 58 9.19 -9.62 41.57
C LEU A 58 8.81 -9.93 43.02
N GLY A 59 8.59 -11.21 43.37
CA GLY A 59 8.24 -11.66 44.72
C GLY A 59 6.96 -11.04 45.29
N ASN A 60 6.81 -11.09 46.62
CA ASN A 60 5.68 -10.47 47.36
C ASN A 60 5.88 -8.97 47.63
N TYR A 61 6.66 -8.28 46.80
CA TYR A 61 6.93 -6.85 47.00
C TYR A 61 5.79 -6.03 46.39
N THR A 62 4.92 -5.44 47.23
CA THR A 62 3.74 -4.68 46.79
C THR A 62 4.10 -3.55 45.81
N ALA A 63 5.21 -2.85 46.03
CA ALA A 63 5.70 -1.81 45.11
C ALA A 63 6.21 -2.41 43.78
N GLY A 64 6.78 -3.62 43.81
CA GLY A 64 7.23 -4.35 42.63
C GLY A 64 6.07 -4.80 41.74
N ARG A 65 4.96 -5.24 42.34
CA ARG A 65 3.72 -5.58 41.62
C ARG A 65 3.10 -4.37 40.93
N SER A 66 3.06 -3.21 41.60
CA SER A 66 2.54 -1.99 40.98
C SER A 66 3.39 -1.56 39.78
N LEU A 67 4.71 -1.60 39.92
CA LEU A 67 5.64 -1.25 38.83
C LEU A 67 5.51 -2.22 37.64
N TYR A 68 5.39 -3.52 37.93
CA TYR A 68 5.16 -4.54 36.91
C TYR A 68 3.90 -4.31 36.09
N ASN A 69 2.78 -4.03 36.76
CA ASN A 69 1.52 -3.74 36.08
C ASN A 69 1.66 -2.51 35.17
N THR A 70 2.37 -1.47 35.61
CA THR A 70 2.65 -0.29 34.77
C THR A 70 3.51 -0.63 33.56
N VAL A 71 4.59 -1.39 33.75
CA VAL A 71 5.49 -1.80 32.65
C VAL A 71 4.77 -2.69 31.65
N SER A 72 4.04 -3.70 32.12
CA SER A 72 3.25 -4.61 31.27
C SER A 72 2.16 -3.88 30.48
N ALA A 73 1.46 -2.94 31.11
CA ALA A 73 0.49 -2.09 30.42
C ALA A 73 1.14 -1.22 29.34
N ALA A 74 2.30 -0.62 29.63
CA ALA A 74 3.05 0.18 28.66
C ALA A 74 3.54 -0.66 27.48
N GLN A 75 4.06 -1.87 27.73
CA GLN A 75 4.49 -2.80 26.69
C GLN A 75 3.33 -3.22 25.78
N THR A 76 2.18 -3.58 26.38
CA THR A 76 0.96 -3.89 25.65
C THR A 76 0.52 -2.72 24.78
N GLN A 77 0.56 -1.50 25.32
CA GLN A 77 0.20 -0.30 24.58
C GLN A 77 1.14 -0.05 23.39
N ILE A 78 2.46 -0.21 23.58
CA ILE A 78 3.44 -0.08 22.50
C ILE A 78 3.19 -1.14 21.41
N GLY A 79 2.98 -2.41 21.78
CA GLY A 79 2.68 -3.48 20.85
C GLY A 79 1.40 -3.22 20.04
N ASN A 80 0.36 -2.70 20.69
CA ASN A 80 -0.89 -2.30 20.04
C ASN A 80 -0.66 -1.14 19.04
N THR A 81 0.07 -0.10 19.44
CA THR A 81 0.39 1.03 18.56
C THR A 81 1.22 0.58 17.37
N TYR A 82 2.19 -0.32 17.58
CA TYR A 82 2.98 -0.90 16.50
C TYR A 82 2.13 -1.69 15.51
N THR A 83 1.20 -2.51 16.00
CA THR A 83 0.25 -3.26 15.16
C THR A 83 -0.63 -2.33 14.32
N GLN A 84 -1.13 -1.24 14.92
CA GLN A 84 -1.91 -0.23 14.20
C GLN A 84 -1.09 0.44 13.11
N PHE A 85 0.18 0.77 13.40
CA PHE A 85 1.11 1.36 12.42
C PHE A 85 1.33 0.42 11.23
N VAL A 86 1.68 -0.85 11.49
CA VAL A 86 1.85 -1.89 10.46
C VAL A 86 0.59 -2.04 9.60
N THR A 87 -0.59 -2.04 10.23
CA THR A 87 -1.88 -2.13 9.52
C THR A 87 -2.13 -0.92 8.61
N ALA A 88 -1.89 0.29 9.12
CA ALA A 88 -2.01 1.51 8.32
C ALA A 88 -1.05 1.49 7.13
N TYR A 89 0.18 1.03 7.34
CA TYR A 89 1.20 0.87 6.32
C TYR A 89 0.74 -0.09 5.19
N GLU A 90 0.17 -1.24 5.56
CA GLU A 90 -0.42 -2.18 4.59
C GLU A 90 -1.55 -1.57 3.77
N ASN A 91 -2.42 -0.78 4.41
CA ASN A 91 -3.54 -0.14 3.75
C ASN A 91 -3.07 0.88 2.69
N VAL A 92 -2.00 1.62 2.98
CA VAL A 92 -1.38 2.53 2.00
C VAL A 92 -0.85 1.75 0.79
N ILE A 93 -0.13 0.65 1.00
CA ILE A 93 0.38 -0.20 -0.09
C ILE A 93 -0.78 -0.73 -0.95
N LYS A 94 -1.86 -1.22 -0.32
CA LYS A 94 -3.06 -1.71 -1.02
C LYS A 94 -3.71 -0.61 -1.85
N ALA A 95 -3.83 0.61 -1.32
CA ALA A 95 -4.40 1.74 -2.03
C ALA A 95 -3.56 2.13 -3.26
N LEU A 96 -2.22 2.13 -3.14
CA LEU A 96 -1.32 2.40 -4.25
C LEU A 96 -1.45 1.35 -5.37
N ARG A 97 -1.49 0.06 -5.00
CA ARG A 97 -1.68 -1.03 -5.97
C ARG A 97 -3.06 -1.00 -6.64
N ALA A 98 -4.10 -0.70 -5.87
CA ALA A 98 -5.45 -0.54 -6.41
C ALA A 98 -5.52 0.64 -7.40
N SER A 99 -4.90 1.77 -7.05
CA SER A 99 -4.80 2.93 -7.94
C SER A 99 -4.09 2.56 -9.25
N GLU A 100 -2.92 1.92 -9.18
CA GLU A 100 -2.19 1.44 -10.36
C GLU A 100 -3.08 0.57 -11.26
N GLN A 101 -3.77 -0.41 -10.68
CA GLN A 101 -4.63 -1.32 -11.43
C GLN A 101 -5.82 -0.60 -12.08
N THR A 102 -6.48 0.30 -11.36
CA THR A 102 -7.58 1.10 -11.90
C THR A 102 -7.13 1.97 -13.07
N HIS A 103 -5.94 2.57 -12.99
CA HIS A 103 -5.42 3.40 -14.08
C HIS A 103 -5.04 2.55 -15.30
N ARG A 104 -4.40 1.39 -15.13
CA ARG A 104 -4.12 0.47 -16.25
C ARG A 104 -5.40 0.04 -16.97
N ASN A 105 -6.43 -0.31 -16.20
CA ASN A 105 -7.74 -0.67 -16.76
C ASN A 105 -8.39 0.48 -17.53
N ALA A 106 -8.20 1.72 -17.08
CA ALA A 106 -8.71 2.92 -17.77
C ALA A 106 -7.94 3.19 -19.07
N ASP A 107 -6.62 3.01 -19.08
CA ASP A 107 -5.79 3.13 -20.27
C ASP A 107 -6.15 2.08 -21.32
N ASP A 108 -6.37 0.83 -20.92
CA ASP A 108 -6.74 -0.25 -21.82
C ASP A 108 -8.13 -0.05 -22.42
N LYS A 109 -9.11 0.40 -21.61
CA LYS A 109 -10.45 0.77 -22.11
C LYS A 109 -10.39 1.96 -23.06
N SER A 110 -9.57 2.96 -22.77
CA SER A 110 -9.36 4.11 -23.64
C SER A 110 -8.76 3.70 -24.99
N LYS A 111 -7.76 2.81 -24.99
CA LYS A 111 -7.17 2.24 -26.21
C LYS A 111 -8.20 1.47 -27.02
N GLN A 112 -8.98 0.59 -26.40
CA GLN A 112 -10.06 -0.13 -27.07
C GLN A 112 -11.11 0.81 -27.66
N GLY A 113 -11.52 1.83 -26.91
CA GLY A 113 -12.47 2.85 -27.37
C GLY A 113 -11.97 3.60 -28.60
N VAL A 114 -10.69 4.00 -28.61
CA VAL A 114 -10.09 4.66 -29.78
C VAL A 114 -9.89 3.71 -30.95
N GLN A 115 -9.51 2.45 -30.74
CA GLN A 115 -9.43 1.45 -31.81
C GLN A 115 -10.79 1.18 -32.46
N ASN A 116 -11.84 1.06 -31.65
CA ASN A 116 -13.21 0.88 -32.14
C ASN A 116 -13.73 2.14 -32.86
N ALA A 117 -13.41 3.34 -32.35
CA ALA A 117 -13.77 4.62 -32.97
C ALA A 117 -12.92 4.96 -34.21
N ALA A 118 -11.75 4.34 -34.38
CA ALA A 118 -10.94 4.41 -35.61
C ALA A 118 -11.34 3.35 -36.66
N SER A 119 -12.09 2.32 -36.27
CA SER A 119 -12.64 1.28 -37.15
C SER A 119 -14.13 1.39 -37.60
N PRO A 120 -14.85 2.56 -37.63
CA PRO A 120 -16.28 2.55 -37.95
C PRO A 120 -16.69 2.25 -39.40
N HIS A 121 -15.79 2.15 -40.39
CA HIS A 121 -16.20 1.78 -41.75
C HIS A 121 -15.08 1.10 -42.55
N SER A 122 -15.08 -0.23 -42.55
CA SER A 122 -14.58 -1.04 -43.65
C SER A 122 -15.69 -1.98 -44.12
N SER A 123 -16.80 -1.39 -44.55
CA SER A 123 -17.92 -2.07 -45.19
C SER A 123 -18.71 -1.08 -46.03
N VAL A 124 -18.19 -0.79 -47.22
CA VAL A 124 -18.95 -0.54 -48.46
C VAL A 124 -18.18 -1.22 -49.59
#